data_AF-A0A7W3VQP2-F1
#
_entry.id   AF-A0A7W3VQP2-F1
#
_cell.length_a   1.000
_cell.length_b   1.000
_cell.length_c   1.000
_cell.angle_alpha   90.00
_cell.angle_beta   90.00
_cell.angle_gamma   90.00
#
_symmetry.space_group_name_H-M   'P 1'
#
loop_
_entity.id
_entity.type
_entity.pdbx_description
1 polymer ?
#
loop_
_entity_poly.entity_id
_entity_poly.type
_entity_poly.pdbx_seq_one_letter_code
_entity_poly.pdbx_strand_id
1 'polypeptide(L)' 'MGKGDLKTRRGKIVNKSYGRRRPRKANKPSSPKA' A
#
# COMPACT_ATOMS: atom_id res chain seq x y z
N MET A 1 -1.49 -11.11 -7.69
CA MET A 1 -1.56 -10.96 -6.21
C MET A 1 -3.01 -10.81 -5.80
N GLY A 2 -3.48 -11.72 -4.95
CA GLY A 2 -4.88 -11.80 -4.51
C GLY A 2 -5.28 -10.70 -3.54
N LYS A 3 -6.58 -10.62 -3.25
CA LYS A 3 -7.17 -9.64 -2.33
C LYS A 3 -6.72 -9.82 -0.86
N GLY A 4 -6.27 -11.02 -0.48
CA GLY A 4 -5.78 -11.31 0.87
C GLY A 4 -4.36 -10.82 1.16
N ASP A 5 -3.57 -10.43 0.15
CA ASP A 5 -2.17 -10.04 0.37
C ASP A 5 -2.05 -8.56 0.79
N LEU A 6 -1.95 -8.35 2.11
CA LEU A 6 -1.82 -7.04 2.76
C LEU A 6 -0.56 -6.27 2.37
N LYS A 7 0.47 -6.93 1.83
CA LYS A 7 1.69 -6.26 1.39
C LYS A 7 1.51 -5.61 0.02
N THR A 8 0.37 -5.80 -0.65
CA THR A 8 0.13 -5.31 -2.01
C THR A 8 -0.82 -4.14 -2.05
N ARG A 9 -0.80 -3.37 -3.13
CA ARG A 9 -1.76 -2.27 -3.32
C ARG A 9 -3.21 -2.77 -3.27
N ARG A 10 -3.51 -3.92 -3.90
CA ARG A 10 -4.85 -4.52 -3.92
C ARG A 10 -5.30 -4.97 -2.52
N GLY A 11 -4.47 -5.70 -1.77
CA GLY A 11 -4.85 -6.11 -0.42
C GLY A 11 -4.98 -4.94 0.55
N LYS A 12 -4.18 -3.87 0.39
CA LYS A 12 -4.34 -2.62 1.16
C LYS A 12 -5.62 -1.87 0.81
N ILE A 13 -6.12 -1.94 -0.43
CA ILE A 13 -7.43 -1.37 -0.79
C ILE A 13 -8.55 -2.13 -0.08
N VAL A 14 -8.52 -3.47 -0.15
CA VAL A 14 -9.55 -4.33 0.46
C VAL A 14 -9.56 -4.20 1.97
N ASN A 15 -8.39 -4.23 2.62
CA ASN A 15 -8.26 -4.08 4.06
C ASN A 15 -8.33 -2.61 4.54
N LYS A 16 -8.66 -1.66 3.64
CA LYS A 16 -8.76 -0.21 3.93
C LYS A 16 -7.51 0.42 4.60
N SER A 17 -6.37 -0.26 4.58
CA SER A 17 -5.12 0.18 5.19
C SER A 17 -4.22 0.94 4.21
N TYR A 18 -3.21 1.65 4.71
CA TYR A 18 -2.31 2.46 3.90
C TYR A 18 -0.85 1.98 4.01
N GLY A 19 0.03 2.58 3.23
CA GLY A 19 1.47 2.45 3.38
C GLY A 19 2.17 2.68 2.04
N ARG A 20 3.44 2.27 1.94
CA ARG A 20 4.28 2.56 0.77
C ARG A 20 3.62 2.26 -0.59
N ARG A 21 2.93 1.12 -0.71
CA ARG A 21 2.24 0.69 -1.94
C ARG A 21 0.79 1.19 -2.10
N ARG A 22 0.20 1.80 -1.07
CA ARG A 22 -1.12 2.48 -1.09
C ARG A 22 -1.03 3.76 -0.25
N PRO A 23 -0.40 4.82 -0.76
CA PRO A 23 -0.28 6.08 -0.05
C PRO A 23 -1.62 6.81 0.05
N ARG A 24 -1.82 7.62 1.09
CA ARG A 24 -3.03 8.46 1.27
C ARG A 24 -3.03 9.69 0.36
N LYS A 25 -1.85 10.24 0.11
CA LYS A 25 -1.61 11.42 -0.73
C LYS A 25 -0.63 11.01 -1.83
N ALA A 26 -0.81 11.50 -3.05
CA ALA A 26 0.05 11.16 -4.18
C ALA A 26 1.54 11.46 -3.90
N ASN A 27 1.82 12.50 -3.12
CA ASN A 27 3.18 12.98 -2.86
C ASN A 27 3.88 12.30 -1.66
N LYS A 28 3.35 11.20 -1.11
CA LYS A 28 4.10 10.48 -0.06
C LYS A 28 5.24 9.73 -0.73
N PRO A 29 6.52 10.09 -0.45
CA PRO A 29 7.65 9.43 -1.08
C PRO A 29 7.61 7.95 -0.73
N SER A 30 7.48 7.09 -1.74
CA SER A 30 7.57 5.65 -1.58
C SER A 30 9.05 5.25 -1.51
N SER A 31 9.86 5.91 -0.68
CA SER A 31 11.23 5.48 -0.50
C SER A 31 11.22 4.08 0.13
N PRO A 32 12.01 3.13 -0.39
CA PRO A 32 12.37 1.97 0.41
C PRO A 32 13.14 2.54 1.60
N LYS A 33 12.65 2.29 2.82
CA LYS A 33 13.51 2.52 3.99
C LYS A 33 14.69 1.58 3.83
N ALA A 34 15.90 2.14 3.77
CA ALA A 34 17.16 1.41 3.68
C ALA A 34 17.29 0.44 4.85
#